data_AF-A0A4U8TGZ4-F1
#
_entry.id   AF-A0A4U8TGZ4-F1
#
_cell.length_a   1.000
_cell.length_b   1.000
_cell.length_c   1.000
_cell.angle_alpha   90.00
_cell.angle_beta   90.00
_cell.angle_gamma   90.00
#
_symmetry.space_group_name_H-M   'P 1'
#
loop_
_entity.id
_entity.type
_entity.pdbx_description
1 polymer ?
#
loop_
_entity_poly.entity_id
_entity_poly.type
_entity_poly.pdbx_seq_one_letter_code
_entity_poly.pdbx_strand_id
1 'polypeptide(L)'
;MPSRFYAVLNPIYFISISLIFIKNILTCKNAHTYFNHLKHIILSVGIIYMCINPLYAVDEIPSDIANSALNNDENDEAMVTIDNTEQVKILNVTTLTDIDSLREQTLYIGQYITITYRLVLLDEARIVYTEFNPSLDKQDKNAKSQSVQLIKESAWQKKDDYYTATYTFKIIQSKVTIPSLVVHVQNNYLQDSMQTDPINLQAQALDKTQGYSGVVADSLKIIDYTLENYDDNNNMILIELEGYGSNLEDFRLPNIKDQEFGQGTKFSDDVARVNVLARIPKELDSIEFSYFDINKHEFIPLSIKNAVNIESFDDEIRDDLNPKSSFIKITNIILFAMLGIFLLITLIKRSYIAAIISCLLLGFIVYRIFSNTYSIKTLPNARVLIQPTHSSTELFVITNPTKLEAIDKKNGYYKVNIDSKVGWISRNDTNKR
;
A
#
# COMPACT_ATOMS: atom_id res chain seq x y z
N MET A 1 15.47 -15.30 8.29
CA MET A 1 14.63 -15.13 9.49
C MET A 1 13.18 -15.19 9.06
N PRO A 2 12.29 -16.05 9.62
CA PRO A 2 10.95 -16.19 9.10
C PRO A 2 10.00 -15.15 9.72
N SER A 3 9.31 -14.42 8.85
CA SER A 3 8.26 -13.45 9.13
C SER A 3 6.97 -14.15 9.57
N ARG A 4 6.43 -13.78 10.73
CA ARG A 4 5.11 -14.23 11.21
C ARG A 4 4.01 -13.37 10.57
N PHE A 5 3.13 -14.00 9.80
CA PHE A 5 1.87 -13.42 9.34
C PHE A 5 0.87 -13.34 10.50
N TYR A 6 0.36 -12.14 10.79
CA TYR A 6 -0.83 -11.96 11.62
C TYR A 6 -2.06 -11.88 10.71
N ALA A 7 -2.99 -12.83 10.88
CA ALA A 7 -4.28 -12.79 10.22
C ALA A 7 -5.18 -11.73 10.91
N VAL A 8 -5.56 -10.69 10.17
CA VAL A 8 -6.56 -9.71 10.61
C VAL A 8 -7.95 -10.32 10.43
N LEU A 9 -8.66 -10.54 11.54
CA LEU A 9 -10.06 -10.94 11.56
C LEU A 9 -10.95 -9.81 11.02
N ASN A 10 -11.75 -10.13 10.00
CA ASN A 10 -12.60 -9.18 9.28
C ASN A 10 -13.86 -8.80 10.13
N PRO A 11 -14.10 -7.52 10.45
CA PRO A 11 -15.20 -7.08 11.34
C PRO A 11 -16.62 -7.38 10.80
N ILE A 12 -16.76 -7.75 9.53
CA ILE A 12 -18.03 -8.14 8.89
C ILE A 12 -18.60 -9.43 9.51
N TYR A 13 -17.76 -10.33 10.04
CA TYR A 13 -18.21 -11.58 10.68
C TYR A 13 -18.86 -11.36 12.05
N PHE A 14 -18.47 -10.33 12.80
CA PHE A 14 -19.07 -10.02 14.10
C PHE A 14 -20.47 -9.40 13.96
N ILE A 15 -20.68 -8.60 12.92
CA ILE A 15 -21.96 -7.93 12.64
C ILE A 15 -23.02 -8.96 12.20
N SER A 16 -22.62 -9.95 11.38
CA SER A 16 -23.51 -11.02 10.93
C SER A 16 -23.94 -11.96 12.07
N ILE A 17 -23.04 -12.31 12.99
CA ILE A 17 -23.37 -13.09 14.21
C ILE A 17 -24.34 -12.29 15.12
N SER A 18 -24.14 -10.97 15.25
CA SER A 18 -24.98 -10.11 16.08
C SER A 18 -26.40 -9.95 15.52
N LEU A 19 -26.56 -9.88 14.19
CA LEU A 19 -27.86 -9.83 13.51
C LEU A 19 -28.62 -11.17 13.62
N ILE A 20 -27.92 -12.30 13.51
CA ILE A 20 -28.50 -13.63 13.73
C ILE A 20 -28.95 -13.80 15.20
N PHE A 21 -28.18 -13.26 16.15
CA PHE A 21 -28.51 -13.26 17.58
C PHE A 21 -29.79 -12.45 17.87
N ILE A 22 -29.93 -11.25 17.31
CA ILE A 22 -31.12 -10.39 17.49
C ILE A 22 -32.37 -11.05 16.89
N LYS A 23 -32.26 -11.67 15.70
CA LYS A 23 -33.37 -12.36 15.03
C LYS A 23 -33.87 -13.59 15.81
N ASN A 24 -32.96 -14.35 16.42
CA ASN A 24 -33.30 -15.55 17.21
C ASN A 24 -33.87 -15.21 18.60
N ILE A 25 -33.47 -14.08 19.20
CA ILE A 25 -34.05 -13.61 20.47
C ILE A 25 -35.46 -13.05 20.26
N LEU A 26 -35.71 -12.35 19.15
CA LEU A 26 -37.02 -11.78 18.83
C LEU A 26 -38.09 -12.85 18.53
N THR A 27 -37.70 -14.07 18.18
CA THR A 27 -38.61 -15.16 17.78
C THR A 27 -38.90 -16.19 18.89
N CYS A 28 -38.18 -16.14 20.02
CA CYS A 28 -38.36 -17.10 21.11
C CYS A 28 -39.51 -16.71 22.07
N LYS A 29 -40.52 -17.59 22.20
CA LYS A 29 -41.65 -17.41 23.14
C LYS A 29 -41.47 -18.09 24.51
N ASN A 30 -40.48 -18.97 24.70
CA ASN A 30 -40.28 -19.72 25.95
C ASN A 30 -38.82 -19.81 26.41
N ALA A 31 -38.61 -19.68 27.72
CA ALA A 31 -37.27 -19.66 28.36
C ALA A 31 -36.50 -20.98 28.26
N HIS A 32 -37.18 -22.12 28.14
CA HIS A 32 -36.53 -23.43 28.06
C HIS A 32 -35.78 -23.65 26.73
N THR A 33 -36.29 -23.08 25.63
CA THR A 33 -35.71 -23.20 24.28
C THR A 33 -34.42 -22.37 24.13
N TYR A 34 -34.33 -21.26 24.87
CA TYR A 34 -33.16 -20.39 24.91
C TYR A 34 -31.91 -21.10 25.45
N PHE A 35 -32.08 -21.91 26.50
CA PHE A 35 -30.96 -22.60 27.16
C PHE A 35 -30.36 -23.74 26.30
N ASN A 36 -31.19 -24.42 25.50
CA ASN A 36 -30.73 -25.47 24.60
C ASN A 36 -29.92 -24.93 23.41
N HIS A 37 -30.30 -23.77 22.85
CA HIS A 37 -29.52 -23.13 21.78
C HIS A 37 -28.15 -22.65 22.27
N LEU A 38 -28.05 -22.15 23.50
CA LEU A 38 -26.78 -21.76 24.11
C LEU A 38 -25.84 -22.96 24.27
N LYS A 39 -26.38 -24.14 24.62
CA LYS A 39 -25.60 -25.37 24.82
C LYS A 39 -25.03 -25.93 23.51
N HIS A 40 -25.78 -25.88 22.40
CA HIS A 40 -25.30 -26.33 21.09
C HIS A 40 -24.20 -25.42 20.50
N ILE A 41 -24.22 -24.12 20.82
CA ILE A 41 -23.22 -23.16 20.36
C ILE A 41 -21.89 -23.33 21.12
N ILE A 42 -21.92 -23.63 22.42
CA ILE A 42 -20.71 -23.93 23.20
C ILE A 42 -20.03 -25.21 22.66
N LEU A 43 -20.81 -26.17 22.17
CA LEU A 43 -20.29 -27.41 21.58
C LEU A 43 -19.66 -27.19 20.20
N SER A 44 -20.21 -26.30 19.36
CA SER A 44 -19.66 -26.01 18.03
C SER A 44 -18.41 -25.13 18.07
N VAL A 45 -18.32 -24.21 19.04
CA VAL A 45 -17.10 -23.40 19.27
C VAL A 45 -15.95 -24.25 19.82
N GLY A 46 -16.25 -25.30 20.59
CA GLY A 46 -15.25 -26.25 21.08
C GLY A 46 -14.61 -27.13 19.99
N ILE A 47 -15.38 -27.49 18.95
CA ILE A 47 -14.88 -28.32 17.84
C ILE A 47 -13.97 -27.52 16.90
N ILE A 48 -14.24 -26.22 16.72
CA ILE A 48 -13.42 -25.32 15.89
C ILE A 48 -12.05 -25.04 16.55
N TYR A 49 -11.98 -25.05 17.88
CA TYR A 49 -10.72 -24.89 18.62
C TYR A 49 -9.81 -26.12 18.58
N MET A 50 -10.34 -27.30 18.23
CA MET A 50 -9.58 -28.55 18.20
C MET A 50 -8.89 -28.83 16.84
N CYS A 51 -9.22 -28.08 15.80
CA CYS A 51 -8.66 -28.24 14.44
C CYS A 51 -7.48 -27.30 14.14
N ILE A 52 -6.97 -26.55 15.12
CA ILE A 52 -5.81 -25.67 14.96
C ILE A 52 -4.63 -26.28 15.73
N ASN A 53 -4.02 -27.31 15.14
CA ASN A 53 -2.67 -27.77 15.47
C ASN A 53 -2.11 -28.49 14.22
N PRO A 54 -1.03 -28.01 13.58
CA PRO A 54 -0.46 -28.69 12.43
C PRO A 54 0.49 -29.81 12.87
N LEU A 55 0.22 -31.01 12.36
CA LEU A 55 1.16 -32.14 12.35
C LEU A 55 2.10 -31.96 11.15
N TYR A 56 3.41 -32.00 11.40
CA TYR A 56 4.45 -32.06 10.36
C TYR A 56 4.48 -33.47 9.74
N ALA A 57 4.49 -33.54 8.41
CA ALA A 57 5.04 -34.66 7.66
C ALA A 57 5.53 -34.12 6.30
N VAL A 58 6.85 -34.11 6.10
CA VAL A 58 7.51 -33.93 4.82
C VAL A 58 7.89 -35.34 4.37
N ASP A 59 7.26 -35.83 3.31
CA ASP A 59 7.75 -37.01 2.60
C ASP A 59 8.75 -36.55 1.52
N GLU A 60 9.99 -37.00 1.69
CA GLU A 60 11.02 -36.99 0.66
C GLU A 60 10.66 -38.01 -0.42
N ILE A 61 10.78 -37.63 -1.71
CA ILE A 61 10.83 -38.58 -2.81
C ILE A 61 12.19 -38.44 -3.51
N PRO A 62 12.90 -39.55 -3.80
CA PRO A 62 14.31 -39.52 -4.16
C PRO A 62 14.53 -39.16 -5.63
N SER A 63 15.66 -38.51 -5.89
CA SER A 63 16.29 -38.46 -7.19
C SER A 63 17.12 -39.73 -7.38
N ASP A 64 16.83 -40.47 -8.45
CA ASP A 64 17.80 -41.16 -9.29
C ASP A 64 17.08 -41.94 -10.38
N ILE A 65 17.53 -41.77 -11.64
CA ILE A 65 17.95 -42.88 -12.53
C ILE A 65 18.75 -42.26 -13.70
N ALA A 66 20.06 -42.45 -13.56
CA ALA A 66 21.08 -42.80 -14.54
C ALA A 66 20.85 -42.59 -16.06
N ASN A 67 21.80 -41.84 -16.63
CA ASN A 67 22.69 -42.23 -17.73
C ASN A 67 22.30 -43.48 -18.56
N SER A 68 22.03 -43.25 -19.85
CA SER A 68 22.49 -44.16 -20.90
C SER A 68 23.09 -43.35 -22.05
N ALA A 69 24.41 -43.38 -22.13
CA ALA A 69 25.13 -43.13 -23.36
C ALA A 69 25.03 -44.39 -24.22
N LEU A 70 24.63 -44.25 -25.48
CA LEU A 70 25.16 -45.06 -26.56
C LEU A 70 25.15 -44.25 -27.84
N ASN A 71 26.33 -44.20 -28.45
CA ASN A 71 26.63 -43.66 -29.76
C ASN A 71 25.71 -44.25 -30.83
N ASN A 72 25.45 -43.49 -31.90
CA ASN A 72 25.64 -43.99 -33.26
C ASN A 72 25.88 -42.82 -34.21
N ASP A 73 26.79 -43.11 -35.12
CA ASP A 73 27.46 -42.26 -36.10
C ASP A 73 26.54 -41.68 -37.19
N GLU A 74 27.08 -40.61 -37.79
CA GLU A 74 27.06 -40.24 -39.22
C GLU A 74 25.77 -40.50 -40.04
N ASN A 75 25.22 -39.42 -40.59
CA ASN A 75 25.24 -39.21 -42.04
C ASN A 75 24.87 -37.77 -42.39
N ASP A 76 25.86 -37.07 -42.94
CA ASP A 76 25.70 -35.89 -43.78
C ASP A 76 25.01 -36.30 -45.08
N GLU A 77 23.83 -35.74 -45.35
CA GLU A 77 23.41 -35.49 -46.74
C GLU A 77 22.91 -34.05 -46.84
N ALA A 78 23.77 -33.22 -47.43
CA ALA A 78 23.40 -31.91 -47.94
C ALA A 78 22.38 -32.07 -49.07
N MET A 79 21.19 -31.47 -48.90
CA MET A 79 20.26 -31.27 -50.00
C MET A 79 20.22 -29.79 -50.40
N VAL A 80 20.52 -29.60 -51.68
CA VAL A 80 20.65 -28.37 -52.44
C VAL A 80 19.38 -27.51 -52.38
N THR A 81 19.53 -26.23 -52.04
CA THR A 81 18.55 -25.17 -52.20
C THR A 81 18.49 -24.71 -53.65
N ILE A 82 17.39 -24.98 -54.36
CA ILE A 82 16.85 -24.15 -55.44
C ILE A 82 15.33 -24.37 -55.46
N ASP A 83 14.53 -23.39 -55.06
CA ASP A 83 13.65 -22.69 -56.01
C ASP A 83 13.03 -21.44 -55.39
N ASN A 84 13.05 -20.36 -56.17
CA ASN A 84 12.29 -19.14 -55.89
C ASN A 84 10.83 -19.41 -56.23
N THR A 85 10.15 -20.18 -55.39
CA THR A 85 8.69 -20.17 -55.36
C THR A 85 8.30 -18.85 -54.71
N GLU A 86 7.45 -18.03 -55.35
CA GLU A 86 6.69 -17.02 -54.62
C GLU A 86 5.97 -17.75 -53.49
N GLN A 87 6.57 -17.73 -52.30
CA GLN A 87 6.00 -18.40 -51.14
C GLN A 87 4.65 -17.74 -50.91
N VAL A 88 3.59 -18.55 -50.95
CA VAL A 88 2.24 -18.11 -50.60
C VAL A 88 2.31 -17.60 -49.17
N LYS A 89 2.35 -16.27 -49.02
CA LYS A 89 2.38 -15.65 -47.70
C LYS A 89 1.03 -15.85 -47.05
N ILE A 90 1.03 -16.47 -45.88
CA ILE A 90 -0.19 -16.67 -45.07
C ILE A 90 -0.29 -15.65 -43.94
N LEU A 91 0.64 -14.71 -43.86
CA LEU A 91 0.53 -13.55 -42.99
C LEU A 91 1.03 -12.24 -43.63
N ASN A 92 0.56 -11.14 -43.06
CA ASN A 92 1.16 -9.83 -43.23
C ASN A 92 1.22 -9.10 -41.87
N VAL A 93 2.42 -8.74 -41.43
CA VAL A 93 2.64 -7.95 -40.20
C VAL A 93 3.13 -6.55 -40.55
N THR A 94 2.48 -5.54 -39.98
CA THR A 94 2.82 -4.13 -40.21
C THR A 94 2.75 -3.35 -38.91
N THR A 95 3.54 -2.29 -38.79
CA THR A 95 3.41 -1.34 -37.68
C THR A 95 2.16 -0.47 -37.88
N LEU A 96 1.29 -0.40 -36.87
CA LEU A 96 0.08 0.42 -36.88
C LEU A 96 0.32 1.80 -36.27
N THR A 97 1.24 1.91 -35.31
CA THR A 97 1.68 3.20 -34.76
C THR A 97 2.28 4.06 -35.86
N ASP A 98 1.91 5.34 -35.90
CA ASP A 98 2.53 6.33 -36.79
C ASP A 98 3.96 6.64 -36.32
N ILE A 99 4.93 5.99 -36.96
CA ILE A 99 6.35 6.11 -36.64
C ILE A 99 6.92 7.46 -37.08
N ASP A 100 6.35 8.10 -38.11
CA ASP A 100 6.84 9.39 -38.58
C ASP A 100 6.45 10.50 -37.60
N SER A 101 5.19 10.49 -37.11
CA SER A 101 4.81 11.36 -35.98
C SER A 101 5.69 11.14 -34.74
N LEU A 102 6.05 9.90 -34.43
CA LEU A 102 6.93 9.59 -33.29
C LEU A 102 8.36 10.12 -33.48
N ARG A 103 8.86 10.16 -34.72
CA ARG A 103 10.19 10.70 -35.07
C ARG A 103 10.24 12.23 -35.00
N GLU A 104 9.11 12.90 -35.22
CA GLU A 104 9.00 14.37 -35.12
C GLU A 104 8.92 14.86 -33.66
N GLN A 105 8.53 13.99 -32.74
CA GLN A 105 8.47 14.31 -31.31
C GLN A 105 9.86 14.35 -30.67
N THR A 106 10.00 15.19 -29.64
CA THR A 106 11.19 15.14 -28.78
C THR A 106 11.00 14.05 -27.74
N LEU A 107 11.80 12.99 -27.85
CA LEU A 107 11.79 11.88 -26.90
C LEU A 107 12.90 12.03 -25.86
N TYR A 108 12.73 11.39 -24.71
CA TYR A 108 13.69 11.46 -23.60
C TYR A 108 14.13 10.09 -23.11
N ILE A 109 15.37 9.98 -22.65
CA ILE A 109 15.83 8.79 -21.93
C ILE A 109 14.99 8.62 -20.66
N GLY A 110 14.45 7.43 -20.43
CA GLY A 110 13.50 7.12 -19.35
C GLY A 110 12.03 7.17 -19.77
N GLN A 111 11.69 7.81 -20.90
CA GLN A 111 10.31 7.87 -21.40
C GLN A 111 9.80 6.51 -21.85
N TYR A 112 8.51 6.27 -21.62
CA TYR A 112 7.76 5.15 -22.19
C TYR A 112 7.19 5.49 -23.56
N ILE A 113 7.36 4.57 -24.52
CA ILE A 113 6.80 4.65 -25.87
C ILE A 113 6.06 3.36 -26.20
N THR A 114 4.94 3.51 -26.91
CA THR A 114 4.04 2.39 -27.18
C THR A 114 3.95 2.12 -28.68
N ILE A 115 4.29 0.90 -29.08
CA ILE A 115 4.22 0.44 -30.47
C ILE A 115 3.12 -0.61 -30.60
N THR A 116 2.17 -0.34 -31.50
CA THR A 116 1.11 -1.28 -31.86
C THR A 116 1.40 -1.86 -33.23
N TYR A 117 1.31 -3.18 -33.32
CA TYR A 117 1.45 -3.93 -34.56
C TYR A 117 0.09 -4.46 -35.01
N ARG A 118 -0.07 -4.57 -36.32
CA ARG A 118 -1.20 -5.16 -37.00
C ARG A 118 -0.74 -6.45 -37.69
N LEU A 119 -1.52 -7.51 -37.54
CA LEU A 119 -1.29 -8.80 -38.17
C LEU A 119 -2.54 -9.23 -38.92
N VAL A 120 -2.41 -9.50 -40.22
CA VAL A 120 -3.45 -10.14 -41.03
C VAL A 120 -3.05 -11.60 -41.24
N LEU A 121 -3.96 -12.52 -40.93
CA LEU A 121 -3.78 -13.95 -41.14
C LEU A 121 -4.64 -14.39 -42.33
N LEU A 122 -4.07 -15.20 -43.22
CA LEU A 122 -4.72 -15.77 -44.39
C LEU A 122 -4.75 -17.29 -44.25
N ASP A 123 -5.59 -17.96 -45.05
CA ASP A 123 -5.65 -19.43 -45.15
C ASP A 123 -5.74 -20.16 -43.80
N GLU A 124 -6.64 -19.66 -42.92
CA GLU A 124 -6.90 -20.19 -41.57
C GLU A 124 -5.63 -20.33 -40.69
N ALA A 125 -4.59 -19.55 -40.98
CA ALA A 125 -3.37 -19.55 -40.20
C ALA A 125 -3.61 -19.12 -38.75
N ARG A 126 -2.85 -19.72 -37.84
CA ARG A 126 -2.81 -19.38 -36.41
C ARG A 126 -1.41 -18.95 -36.00
N ILE A 127 -1.36 -18.03 -35.04
CA ILE A 127 -0.11 -17.56 -34.43
C ILE A 127 0.49 -18.71 -33.61
N VAL A 128 1.77 -19.01 -33.83
CA VAL A 128 2.52 -19.97 -33.02
C VAL A 128 3.20 -19.24 -31.87
N TYR A 129 4.03 -18.26 -32.20
CA TYR A 129 4.72 -17.39 -31.23
C TYR A 129 5.21 -16.10 -31.90
N THR A 130 5.63 -15.14 -31.08
CA THR A 130 6.25 -13.90 -31.52
C THR A 130 7.52 -13.66 -30.74
N GLU A 131 8.52 -13.10 -31.41
CA GLU A 131 9.80 -12.75 -30.80
C GLU A 131 10.35 -11.46 -31.41
N PHE A 132 11.33 -10.85 -30.74
CA PHE A 132 12.06 -9.72 -31.28
C PHE A 132 13.40 -10.17 -31.86
N ASN A 133 13.79 -9.59 -32.99
CA ASN A 133 15.08 -9.82 -33.63
C ASN A 133 15.84 -8.48 -33.80
N PRO A 134 16.96 -8.26 -33.09
CA PRO A 134 17.56 -9.14 -32.07
C PRO A 134 16.69 -9.28 -30.81
N SER A 135 16.85 -10.40 -30.10
CA SER A 135 16.11 -10.70 -28.86
C SER A 135 16.35 -9.65 -27.77
N LEU A 136 15.27 -9.33 -27.06
CA LEU A 136 15.26 -8.43 -25.91
C LEU A 136 15.75 -9.10 -24.60
N ASP A 137 15.90 -10.43 -24.56
CA ASP A 137 16.24 -11.17 -23.34
C ASP A 137 17.75 -11.33 -23.10
N LYS A 138 18.58 -10.88 -24.05
CA LYS A 138 20.04 -10.99 -23.92
C LYS A 138 20.61 -9.95 -22.97
N GLN A 139 20.43 -10.17 -21.66
CA GLN A 139 21.38 -9.71 -20.63
C GLN A 139 22.70 -10.50 -20.73
N ASP A 140 23.33 -10.50 -21.91
CA ASP A 140 24.69 -10.99 -22.01
C ASP A 140 25.61 -9.85 -21.56
N LYS A 141 26.48 -10.11 -20.58
CA LYS A 141 27.40 -9.11 -20.02
C LYS A 141 28.37 -8.53 -21.07
N ASN A 142 28.39 -9.13 -22.27
CA ASN A 142 29.14 -8.68 -23.44
C ASN A 142 28.27 -8.22 -24.63
N ALA A 143 26.93 -8.31 -24.55
CA ALA A 143 26.05 -7.76 -25.57
C ALA A 143 25.91 -6.26 -25.36
N LYS A 144 26.27 -5.49 -26.40
CA LYS A 144 26.06 -4.04 -26.50
C LYS A 144 24.68 -3.67 -25.93
N SER A 145 24.70 -2.83 -24.91
CA SER A 145 23.56 -2.32 -24.16
C SER A 145 22.36 -2.04 -25.08
N GLN A 146 21.25 -2.72 -24.85
CA GLN A 146 20.01 -2.48 -25.57
C GLN A 146 19.59 -1.01 -25.41
N SER A 147 19.13 -0.40 -26.50
CA SER A 147 18.68 1.00 -26.49
C SER A 147 17.28 1.18 -25.91
N VAL A 148 16.52 0.08 -25.76
CA VAL A 148 15.18 0.03 -25.17
C VAL A 148 15.04 -1.18 -24.25
N GLN A 149 14.15 -1.07 -23.26
CA GLN A 149 13.73 -2.17 -22.40
C GLN A 149 12.23 -2.41 -22.59
N LEU A 150 11.79 -3.67 -22.73
CA LEU A 150 10.37 -4.02 -22.78
C LEU A 150 9.77 -3.92 -21.37
N ILE A 151 8.73 -3.11 -21.21
CA ILE A 151 8.02 -2.89 -19.94
C ILE A 151 6.74 -3.72 -19.89
N LYS A 152 6.03 -3.80 -21.02
CA LYS A 152 4.75 -4.49 -21.12
C LYS A 152 4.51 -5.00 -22.51
N GLU A 153 3.88 -6.16 -22.57
CA GLU A 153 3.36 -6.77 -23.79
C GLU A 153 1.89 -7.12 -23.61
N SER A 154 1.12 -7.03 -24.70
CA SER A 154 -0.24 -7.51 -24.75
C SER A 154 -0.34 -8.78 -25.60
N ALA A 155 -1.20 -9.71 -25.22
CA ALA A 155 -1.60 -10.79 -26.12
C ALA A 155 -2.31 -10.24 -27.38
N TRP A 156 -2.13 -10.91 -28.52
CA TRP A 156 -2.82 -10.58 -29.77
C TRP A 156 -4.34 -10.58 -29.60
N GLN A 157 -4.97 -9.44 -29.90
CA GLN A 157 -6.43 -9.26 -29.87
C GLN A 157 -6.99 -9.21 -31.28
N LYS A 158 -8.00 -10.01 -31.59
CA LYS A 158 -8.69 -9.98 -32.89
C LYS A 158 -9.59 -8.73 -32.98
N LYS A 159 -9.40 -7.93 -34.01
CA LYS A 159 -10.25 -6.80 -34.43
C LYS A 159 -10.75 -7.07 -35.85
N ASP A 160 -11.98 -7.55 -35.95
CA ASP A 160 -12.63 -7.91 -37.22
C ASP A 160 -11.74 -8.83 -38.09
N ASP A 161 -11.08 -8.26 -39.11
CA ASP A 161 -10.28 -8.97 -40.11
C ASP A 161 -8.77 -9.05 -39.79
N TYR A 162 -8.32 -8.48 -38.66
CA TYR A 162 -6.91 -8.48 -38.28
C TYR A 162 -6.72 -8.65 -36.78
N TYR A 163 -5.48 -8.84 -36.36
CA TYR A 163 -5.07 -8.92 -34.96
C TYR A 163 -4.19 -7.72 -34.62
N THR A 164 -4.26 -7.27 -33.36
CA THR A 164 -3.38 -6.23 -32.82
C THR A 164 -2.68 -6.68 -31.56
N ALA A 165 -1.40 -6.33 -31.45
CA ALA A 165 -0.64 -6.43 -30.22
C ALA A 165 0.12 -5.13 -29.98
N THR A 166 0.16 -4.70 -28.71
CA THR A 166 0.76 -3.47 -28.24
C THR A 166 1.89 -3.79 -27.27
N TYR A 167 3.03 -3.12 -27.47
CA TYR A 167 4.23 -3.27 -26.66
C TYR A 167 4.67 -1.90 -26.15
N THR A 168 4.93 -1.80 -24.85
CA THR A 168 5.44 -0.59 -24.20
C THR A 168 6.92 -0.76 -23.93
N PHE A 169 7.73 0.17 -24.46
CA PHE A 169 9.17 0.20 -24.30
C PHE A 169 9.60 1.41 -23.49
N LYS A 170 10.61 1.23 -22.62
CA LYS A 170 11.34 2.30 -21.97
C LYS A 170 12.59 2.63 -22.77
N ILE A 171 12.84 3.91 -23.02
CA ILE A 171 14.05 4.38 -23.70
C ILE A 171 15.24 4.37 -22.74
N ILE A 172 16.33 3.69 -23.11
CA ILE A 172 17.54 3.54 -22.28
C ILE A 172 18.71 4.38 -22.82
N GLN A 173 18.74 4.67 -24.13
CA GLN A 173 19.84 5.37 -24.78
C GLN A 173 19.35 6.48 -25.72
N SER A 174 20.21 7.45 -26.01
CA SER A 174 19.89 8.52 -26.98
C SER A 174 19.64 8.00 -28.38
N LYS A 175 20.43 7.04 -28.85
CA LYS A 175 20.18 6.39 -30.15
C LYS A 175 19.26 5.20 -29.91
N VAL A 176 18.00 5.34 -30.26
CA VAL A 176 16.96 4.36 -29.98
C VAL A 176 16.76 3.44 -31.17
N THR A 177 16.88 2.14 -30.96
CA THR A 177 16.52 1.11 -31.93
C THR A 177 15.58 0.11 -31.25
N ILE A 178 14.32 0.10 -31.68
CA ILE A 178 13.37 -0.96 -31.35
C ILE A 178 13.60 -2.10 -32.35
N PRO A 179 13.91 -3.32 -31.89
CA PRO A 179 14.10 -4.47 -32.76
C PRO A 179 12.88 -4.80 -33.63
N SER A 180 13.12 -5.51 -34.72
CA SER A 180 12.07 -6.06 -35.57
C SER A 180 11.21 -7.07 -34.81
N LEU A 181 9.89 -6.98 -34.93
CA LEU A 181 8.97 -8.01 -34.43
C LEU A 181 8.88 -9.12 -35.48
N VAL A 182 9.16 -10.35 -35.08
CA VAL A 182 9.00 -11.56 -35.89
C VAL A 182 7.76 -12.30 -35.42
N VAL A 183 6.86 -12.60 -36.36
CA VAL A 183 5.64 -13.36 -36.10
C VAL A 183 5.72 -14.67 -36.85
N HIS A 184 5.61 -15.78 -36.11
CA HIS A 184 5.59 -17.12 -36.66
C HIS A 184 4.17 -17.65 -36.64
N VAL A 185 3.70 -18.12 -37.80
CA VAL A 185 2.34 -18.65 -37.97
C VAL A 185 2.39 -20.02 -38.62
N GLN A 186 1.31 -20.78 -38.47
CA GLN A 186 1.15 -22.06 -39.15
C GLN A 186 -0.32 -22.28 -39.52
N ASN A 187 -0.54 -23.05 -40.58
CA ASN A 187 -1.83 -23.68 -40.84
C ASN A 187 -1.65 -25.21 -40.93
N ASN A 188 -2.60 -25.93 -41.52
CA ASN A 188 -2.55 -27.39 -41.62
C ASN A 188 -1.47 -27.90 -42.60
N TYR A 189 -0.89 -27.04 -43.43
CA TYR A 189 -0.04 -27.42 -44.56
C TYR A 189 1.33 -26.75 -44.56
N LEU A 190 1.45 -25.55 -43.98
CA LEU A 190 2.68 -24.76 -44.00
C LEU A 190 2.93 -23.96 -42.72
N GLN A 191 4.20 -23.66 -42.49
CA GLN A 191 4.68 -22.69 -41.51
C GLN A 191 5.27 -21.50 -42.26
N ASP A 192 4.96 -20.29 -41.78
CA ASP A 192 5.43 -19.04 -42.38
C ASP A 192 5.84 -18.06 -41.28
N SER A 193 6.71 -17.12 -41.61
CA SER A 193 7.15 -16.08 -40.69
C SER A 193 7.36 -14.77 -41.43
N MET A 194 7.04 -13.67 -40.75
CA MET A 194 7.33 -12.34 -41.27
C MET A 194 7.88 -11.47 -40.16
N GLN A 195 8.83 -10.62 -40.54
CA GLN A 195 9.44 -9.63 -39.65
C GLN A 195 9.08 -8.21 -40.10
N THR A 196 8.91 -7.32 -39.13
CA THR A 196 8.81 -5.87 -39.40
C THR A 196 10.20 -5.26 -39.62
N ASP A 197 10.25 -4.05 -40.15
CA ASP A 197 11.47 -3.24 -40.12
C ASP A 197 11.79 -2.78 -38.69
N PRO A 198 13.07 -2.62 -38.32
CA PRO A 198 13.45 -2.06 -37.03
C PRO A 198 13.13 -0.56 -36.99
N ILE A 199 12.67 -0.08 -35.83
CA ILE A 199 12.29 1.33 -35.65
C ILE A 199 13.46 2.08 -35.03
N ASN A 200 14.00 3.05 -35.75
CA ASN A 200 15.08 3.92 -35.26
C ASN A 200 14.53 5.29 -34.89
N LEU A 201 14.82 5.75 -33.66
CA LEU A 201 14.42 7.04 -33.09
C LEU A 201 15.62 7.72 -32.42
N GLN A 202 15.42 8.96 -31.96
CA GLN A 202 16.40 9.73 -31.19
C GLN A 202 15.78 10.24 -29.90
N ALA A 203 16.55 10.22 -28.82
CA ALA A 203 16.14 10.69 -27.51
C ALA A 203 17.19 11.58 -26.85
N GLN A 204 16.74 12.56 -26.09
CA GLN A 204 17.57 13.49 -25.34
C GLN A 204 17.89 12.94 -23.94
N ALA A 205 19.14 13.10 -23.52
CA ALA A 205 19.57 12.74 -22.17
C ALA A 205 19.24 13.86 -21.17
N LEU A 206 18.72 13.48 -20.00
CA LEU A 206 18.28 14.39 -18.92
C LEU A 206 19.22 14.37 -17.70
N ASP A 207 20.24 13.52 -17.73
CA ASP A 207 21.11 13.14 -16.62
C ASP A 207 22.05 14.24 -16.11
N LYS A 208 22.11 15.39 -16.77
CA LYS A 208 23.00 16.51 -16.41
C LYS A 208 22.38 17.52 -15.44
N THR A 209 21.11 17.37 -15.08
CA THR A 209 20.41 18.34 -14.22
C THR A 209 20.61 18.02 -12.75
N GLN A 210 21.11 19.00 -11.98
CA GLN A 210 21.24 18.88 -10.53
C GLN A 210 19.87 18.70 -9.87
N GLY A 211 19.76 17.77 -8.92
CA GLY A 211 18.50 17.49 -8.22
C GLY A 211 17.53 16.60 -9.01
N TYR A 212 17.91 16.09 -10.19
CA TYR A 212 17.06 15.20 -10.97
C TYR A 212 16.96 13.81 -10.34
N SER A 213 15.73 13.35 -10.13
CA SER A 213 15.40 12.07 -9.50
C SER A 213 15.53 10.85 -10.43
N GLY A 214 15.82 11.05 -11.72
CA GLY A 214 15.79 9.97 -12.71
C GLY A 214 14.39 9.67 -13.28
N VAL A 215 13.35 10.34 -12.78
CA VAL A 215 11.96 10.12 -13.21
C VAL A 215 11.59 11.03 -14.37
N VAL A 216 11.09 10.43 -15.44
CA VAL A 216 10.37 11.01 -16.56
C VAL A 216 8.91 10.56 -16.41
N ALA A 217 7.97 11.51 -16.43
CA ALA A 217 6.56 11.19 -16.22
C ALA A 217 5.65 12.21 -16.92
N ASP A 218 4.39 11.82 -17.12
CA ASP A 218 3.34 12.78 -17.44
C ASP A 218 2.94 13.62 -16.22
N SER A 219 2.95 12.98 -15.05
CA SER A 219 2.82 13.66 -13.76
C SER A 219 3.41 12.82 -12.64
N LEU A 220 3.97 13.48 -11.63
CA LEU A 220 4.45 12.84 -10.40
C LEU A 220 3.93 13.63 -9.19
N LYS A 221 3.47 12.91 -8.18
CA LYS A 221 2.94 13.47 -6.93
C LYS A 221 3.54 12.76 -5.73
N ILE A 222 3.80 13.53 -4.68
CA ILE A 222 3.98 13.01 -3.33
C ILE A 222 2.58 12.84 -2.76
N ILE A 223 2.18 11.60 -2.50
CA ILE A 223 0.86 11.27 -1.94
C ILE A 223 0.89 11.47 -0.43
N ASP A 224 1.93 10.94 0.20
CA ASP A 224 2.15 11.03 1.64
C ASP A 224 3.65 10.91 1.95
N TYR A 225 4.04 11.32 3.14
CA TYR A 225 5.35 10.98 3.69
C TYR A 225 5.31 10.92 5.21
N THR A 226 6.07 9.99 5.78
CA THR A 226 6.30 9.88 7.22
C THR A 226 7.76 10.15 7.50
N LEU A 227 8.06 11.02 8.47
CA LEU A 227 9.41 11.39 8.86
C LEU A 227 9.59 11.12 10.37
N GLU A 228 10.54 10.27 10.71
CA GLU A 228 10.83 9.86 12.09
C GLU A 228 12.29 10.12 12.45
N ASN A 229 12.56 10.33 13.74
CA ASN A 229 13.93 10.35 14.24
C ASN A 229 14.54 8.94 14.13
N TYR A 230 15.71 8.82 13.48
CA TYR A 230 16.40 7.53 13.34
C TYR A 230 17.60 7.42 14.27
N ASP A 231 18.52 8.38 14.18
CA ASP A 231 19.70 8.49 15.04
C ASP A 231 20.00 9.97 15.34
N ASP A 232 21.13 10.26 15.99
CA ASP A 232 21.50 11.63 16.37
C ASP A 232 21.69 12.57 15.16
N ASN A 233 22.06 12.02 14.00
CA ASN A 233 22.47 12.76 12.81
C ASN A 233 21.45 12.67 11.67
N ASN A 234 20.54 11.69 11.70
CA ASN A 234 19.65 11.37 10.59
C ASN A 234 18.19 11.18 11.02
N ASN A 235 17.29 11.57 10.13
CA ASN A 235 15.89 11.18 10.12
C ASN A 235 15.69 10.00 9.16
N MET A 236 14.68 9.17 9.41
CA MET A 236 14.18 8.19 8.44
C MET A 236 12.94 8.78 7.77
N ILE A 237 12.90 8.76 6.44
CA ILE A 237 11.71 9.14 5.68
C ILE A 237 11.15 7.95 4.92
N LEU A 238 9.84 7.77 4.98
CA LEU A 238 9.06 6.95 4.06
C LEU A 238 8.25 7.88 3.17
N ILE A 239 8.47 7.85 1.86
CA ILE A 239 7.76 8.68 0.87
C ILE A 239 6.85 7.78 0.04
N GLU A 240 5.56 8.09 -0.04
CA GLU A 240 4.64 7.49 -1.00
C GLU A 240 4.54 8.40 -2.24
N LEU A 241 4.95 7.87 -3.40
CA LEU A 241 4.90 8.56 -4.68
C LEU A 241 3.90 7.89 -5.61
N GLU A 242 3.16 8.72 -6.36
CA GLU A 242 2.30 8.28 -7.46
C GLU A 242 2.72 8.98 -8.76
N GLY A 243 2.98 8.20 -9.79
CA GLY A 243 3.37 8.68 -11.11
C GLY A 243 2.44 8.16 -12.20
N TYR A 244 2.10 9.03 -13.15
CA TYR A 244 1.38 8.68 -14.37
C TYR A 244 2.34 8.62 -15.56
N GLY A 245 2.27 7.56 -16.36
CA GLY A 245 3.14 7.39 -17.53
C GLY A 245 4.62 7.44 -17.17
N SER A 246 5.00 6.89 -16.01
CA SER A 246 6.29 7.19 -15.35
C SER A 246 7.22 5.98 -15.22
N ASN A 247 8.52 6.20 -15.41
CA ASN A 247 9.59 5.25 -15.04
C ASN A 247 9.96 5.32 -13.54
N LEU A 248 8.96 5.18 -12.66
CA LEU A 248 9.18 5.33 -11.21
C LEU A 248 10.17 4.30 -10.63
N GLU A 249 10.47 3.21 -11.33
CA GLU A 249 11.54 2.27 -10.99
C GLU A 249 12.95 2.85 -11.05
N ASP A 250 13.13 4.00 -11.74
CA ASP A 250 14.41 4.72 -11.77
C ASP A 250 14.55 5.78 -10.68
N PHE A 251 13.48 5.99 -9.89
CA PHE A 251 13.46 7.03 -8.87
C PHE A 251 14.62 6.87 -7.89
N ARG A 252 15.30 7.98 -7.66
CA ARG A 252 16.30 8.13 -6.61
C ARG A 252 16.25 9.54 -6.05
N LEU A 253 16.34 9.65 -4.74
CA LEU A 253 16.63 10.92 -4.08
C LEU A 253 18.06 11.35 -4.43
N PRO A 254 18.27 12.54 -5.02
CA PRO A 254 19.60 13.04 -5.33
C PRO A 254 20.43 13.22 -4.04
N ASN A 255 21.72 12.87 -4.09
CA ASN A 255 22.66 13.00 -2.99
C ASN A 255 22.35 12.19 -1.71
N ILE A 256 21.32 11.35 -1.72
CA ILE A 256 21.01 10.42 -0.63
C ILE A 256 21.48 9.02 -1.01
N LYS A 257 22.44 8.46 -0.26
CA LYS A 257 23.01 7.14 -0.58
C LYS A 257 22.16 5.99 -0.03
N ASP A 258 21.70 6.16 1.20
CA ASP A 258 20.95 5.14 1.93
C ASP A 258 19.46 5.30 1.60
N GLN A 259 19.02 4.66 0.52
CA GLN A 259 17.63 4.63 0.09
C GLN A 259 17.27 3.29 -0.55
N GLU A 260 16.02 2.87 -0.41
CA GLU A 260 15.50 1.64 -1.02
C GLU A 260 13.99 1.74 -1.30
N PHE A 261 13.49 0.87 -2.18
CA PHE A 261 12.05 0.70 -2.36
C PHE A 261 11.48 -0.12 -1.19
N GLY A 262 10.48 0.44 -0.51
CA GLY A 262 9.75 -0.20 0.57
C GLY A 262 8.76 -1.26 0.07
N GLN A 263 8.19 -2.01 1.02
CA GLN A 263 7.15 -3.01 0.73
C GLN A 263 5.90 -2.36 0.14
N GLY A 264 5.20 -3.10 -0.73
CA GLY A 264 3.96 -2.64 -1.37
C GLY A 264 4.15 -1.78 -2.63
N THR A 265 5.40 -1.53 -3.03
CA THR A 265 5.75 -0.86 -4.29
C THR A 265 5.18 -1.62 -5.49
N LYS A 266 4.52 -0.89 -6.40
CA LYS A 266 3.94 -1.39 -7.64
C LYS A 266 4.34 -0.50 -8.80
N PHE A 267 5.17 -1.04 -9.68
CA PHE A 267 5.49 -0.42 -10.96
C PHE A 267 4.42 -0.77 -11.99
N SER A 268 4.04 0.21 -12.80
CA SER A 268 3.04 0.10 -13.86
C SER A 268 3.37 1.12 -14.93
N ASP A 269 2.99 0.85 -16.17
CA ASP A 269 3.15 1.77 -17.29
C ASP A 269 2.13 2.92 -17.30
N ASP A 270 0.98 2.73 -16.61
CA ASP A 270 -0.11 3.72 -16.56
C ASP A 270 -0.06 4.54 -15.25
N VAL A 271 -0.41 3.94 -14.11
CA VAL A 271 -0.28 4.55 -12.78
C VAL A 271 0.63 3.69 -11.90
N ALA A 272 1.83 4.18 -11.62
CA ALA A 272 2.78 3.54 -10.70
C ALA A 272 2.68 4.15 -9.30
N ARG A 273 2.81 3.31 -8.27
CA ARG A 273 2.85 3.74 -6.86
C ARG A 273 4.02 3.10 -6.17
N VAL A 274 4.91 3.92 -5.62
CA VAL A 274 6.16 3.44 -5.03
C VAL A 274 6.33 4.01 -3.63
N ASN A 275 6.80 3.17 -2.73
CA ASN A 275 7.18 3.55 -1.38
C ASN A 275 8.70 3.65 -1.34
N VAL A 276 9.25 4.78 -0.94
CA VAL A 276 10.71 4.98 -0.86
C VAL A 276 11.11 5.23 0.58
N LEU A 277 11.95 4.35 1.13
CA LEU A 277 12.53 4.51 2.45
C LEU A 277 13.94 5.10 2.28
N ALA A 278 14.26 6.16 3.01
CA ALA A 278 15.57 6.79 2.93
C ALA A 278 16.04 7.39 4.25
N ARG A 279 17.36 7.37 4.48
CA ARG A 279 18.01 8.03 5.60
C ARG A 279 18.46 9.43 5.18
N ILE A 280 17.91 10.45 5.83
CA ILE A 280 18.11 11.86 5.50
C ILE A 280 18.89 12.57 6.62
N PRO A 281 20.00 13.27 6.34
CA PRO A 281 20.71 14.06 7.34
C PRO A 281 19.82 15.15 7.96
N LYS A 282 19.85 15.28 9.29
CA LYS A 282 19.09 16.31 10.04
C LYS A 282 19.53 17.75 9.73
N GLU A 283 20.73 17.90 9.17
CA GLU A 283 21.31 19.17 8.73
C GLU A 283 20.61 19.76 7.50
N LEU A 284 19.88 18.94 6.74
CA LEU A 284 19.08 19.42 5.61
C LEU A 284 17.77 20.01 6.12
N ASP A 285 17.39 21.21 5.68
CA ASP A 285 16.09 21.81 6.01
C ASP A 285 14.93 21.15 5.21
N SER A 286 15.22 20.73 3.98
CA SER A 286 14.28 20.13 3.03
C SER A 286 14.94 19.02 2.22
N ILE A 287 14.12 18.06 1.81
CA ILE A 287 14.47 17.03 0.82
C ILE A 287 13.92 17.51 -0.52
N GLU A 288 14.82 17.87 -1.42
CA GLU A 288 14.48 18.47 -2.72
C GLU A 288 14.89 17.55 -3.86
N PHE A 289 13.96 17.33 -4.78
CA PHE A 289 14.21 16.58 -5.99
C PHE A 289 13.28 17.07 -7.10
N SER A 290 13.64 16.81 -8.35
CA SER A 290 12.80 17.12 -9.50
C SER A 290 12.58 15.88 -10.35
N TYR A 291 11.45 15.87 -11.06
CA TYR A 291 11.20 14.94 -12.15
C TYR A 291 11.05 15.73 -13.45
N PHE A 292 11.20 15.07 -14.58
CA PHE A 292 10.99 15.69 -15.88
C PHE A 292 9.55 15.41 -16.35
N ASP A 293 8.78 16.48 -16.56
CA ASP A 293 7.41 16.42 -17.06
C ASP A 293 7.43 16.42 -18.60
N ILE A 294 6.99 15.33 -19.21
CA ILE A 294 7.02 15.16 -20.68
C ILE A 294 6.13 16.20 -21.37
N ASN A 295 4.99 16.54 -20.76
CA ASN A 295 4.02 17.44 -21.36
C ASN A 295 4.51 18.89 -21.31
N LYS A 296 5.13 19.29 -20.21
CA LYS A 296 5.67 20.64 -20.02
C LYS A 296 7.09 20.83 -20.53
N HIS A 297 7.79 19.74 -20.84
CA HIS A 297 9.19 19.76 -21.31
C HIS A 297 10.14 20.45 -20.31
N GLU A 298 9.89 20.29 -19.01
CA GLU A 298 10.64 20.96 -17.95
C GLU A 298 10.81 20.09 -16.71
N PHE A 299 11.79 20.44 -15.88
CA PHE A 299 11.99 19.82 -14.57
C PHE A 299 11.07 20.45 -13.54
N ILE A 300 10.17 19.66 -12.98
CA ILE A 300 9.23 20.10 -11.94
C ILE A 300 9.83 19.80 -10.57
N PRO A 301 10.09 20.83 -9.73
CA PRO A 301 10.63 20.63 -8.41
C PRO A 301 9.56 20.13 -7.43
N LEU A 302 9.98 19.23 -6.56
CA LEU A 302 9.22 18.71 -5.43
C LEU A 302 10.08 18.86 -4.17
N SER A 303 9.43 19.17 -3.05
CA SER A 303 10.12 19.44 -1.78
C SER A 303 9.31 18.90 -0.62
N ILE A 304 10.00 18.22 0.29
CA ILE A 304 9.47 17.73 1.55
C ILE A 304 10.26 18.41 2.67
N LYS A 305 9.59 18.94 3.70
CA LYS A 305 10.29 19.51 4.85
C LYS A 305 10.95 18.39 5.65
N ASN A 306 12.23 18.55 5.97
CA ASN A 306 12.94 17.64 6.87
C ASN A 306 12.81 18.09 8.34
N ALA A 307 11.66 18.68 8.67
CA ALA A 307 11.29 18.90 10.04
C ALA A 307 10.46 17.70 10.46
N VAL A 308 10.99 16.89 11.38
CA VAL A 308 10.15 15.92 12.09
C VAL A 308 9.05 16.76 12.70
N ASN A 309 7.85 16.67 12.14
CA ASN A 309 6.67 17.12 12.84
C ASN A 309 6.61 16.21 14.05
N ILE A 310 7.24 16.69 15.12
CA ILE A 310 6.73 16.51 16.45
C ILE A 310 5.35 17.19 16.36
N GLU A 311 4.37 16.52 15.74
CA GLU A 311 3.04 16.53 16.31
C GLU A 311 3.32 16.36 17.78
N SER A 312 3.09 17.44 18.54
CA SER A 312 3.45 17.55 19.94
C SER A 312 3.28 16.17 20.54
N PHE A 313 4.37 15.61 21.05
CA PHE A 313 4.54 14.26 21.61
C PHE A 313 3.56 13.93 22.77
N ASP A 314 2.45 14.66 22.86
CA ASP A 314 1.41 14.67 23.85
C ASP A 314 0.10 14.01 23.38
N ASP A 315 -0.16 13.79 22.08
CA ASP A 315 -1.46 13.27 21.62
C ASP A 315 -1.47 11.77 21.29
N GLU A 316 -0.47 11.20 20.59
CA GLU A 316 -0.49 9.77 20.21
C GLU A 316 0.17 8.81 21.23
N ILE A 317 1.29 9.19 21.86
CA ILE A 317 1.99 8.31 22.83
C ILE A 317 1.19 8.14 24.14
N ARG A 318 0.18 8.98 24.39
CA ARG A 318 -0.70 8.83 25.56
C ARG A 318 -1.78 7.77 25.39
N ASP A 319 -2.08 7.33 24.17
CA ASP A 319 -3.09 6.28 23.95
C ASP A 319 -2.48 4.86 23.90
N ASP A 320 -1.18 4.70 23.65
CA ASP A 320 -0.55 3.36 23.61
C ASP A 320 0.05 2.89 24.96
N LEU A 321 0.33 3.80 25.91
CA LEU A 321 0.91 3.44 27.22
C LEU A 321 -0.07 3.48 28.39
N ASN A 322 -1.37 3.56 28.14
CA ASN A 322 -2.38 3.35 29.19
C ASN A 322 -3.67 2.79 28.58
N PRO A 323 -3.87 1.45 28.59
CA PRO A 323 -5.06 0.84 28.00
C PRO A 323 -6.39 1.21 28.68
N LYS A 324 -6.44 2.20 29.58
CA LYS A 324 -7.64 2.60 30.34
C LYS A 324 -8.56 3.62 29.64
N SER A 325 -8.11 4.41 28.66
CA SER A 325 -8.94 5.47 28.05
C SER A 325 -10.02 4.90 27.12
N SER A 326 -9.68 3.88 26.33
CA SER A 326 -10.58 3.21 25.38
C SER A 326 -11.69 2.40 26.07
N PHE A 327 -11.38 1.71 27.18
CA PHE A 327 -12.40 0.95 27.92
C PHE A 327 -13.50 1.85 28.51
N ILE A 328 -13.18 3.07 28.97
CA ILE A 328 -14.19 3.98 29.53
C ILE A 328 -15.15 4.48 28.44
N LYS A 329 -14.62 4.86 27.26
CA LYS A 329 -15.46 5.30 26.13
C LYS A 329 -16.33 4.16 25.60
N ILE A 330 -15.77 2.96 25.43
CA ILE A 330 -16.51 1.77 24.98
C ILE A 330 -17.57 1.34 26.01
N THR A 331 -17.26 1.37 27.30
CA THR A 331 -18.22 1.03 28.38
C THR A 331 -19.43 1.97 28.36
N ASN A 332 -19.23 3.25 28.06
CA ASN A 332 -20.32 4.22 27.99
C ASN A 332 -21.23 3.96 26.80
N ILE A 333 -20.65 3.68 25.62
CA ILE A 333 -21.41 3.33 24.41
C ILE A 333 -22.25 2.08 24.64
N ILE A 334 -21.68 1.05 25.28
CA ILE A 334 -22.40 -0.18 25.62
C ILE A 334 -23.55 0.09 26.61
N LEU A 335 -23.33 0.92 27.64
CA LEU A 335 -24.37 1.29 28.61
C LEU A 335 -25.53 2.04 27.95
N PHE A 336 -25.25 2.98 27.05
CA PHE A 336 -26.30 3.71 26.31
C PHE A 336 -27.05 2.80 25.32
N ALA A 337 -26.35 1.91 24.62
CA ALA A 337 -26.98 0.92 23.75
C ALA A 337 -27.92 -0.01 24.55
N MET A 338 -27.47 -0.47 25.72
CA MET A 338 -28.28 -1.32 26.60
C MET A 338 -29.51 -0.57 27.13
N LEU A 339 -29.38 0.71 27.51
CA LEU A 339 -30.52 1.56 27.88
C LEU A 339 -31.54 1.66 26.73
N GLY A 340 -31.07 1.90 25.51
CA GLY A 340 -31.93 2.02 24.33
C GLY A 340 -32.70 0.74 24.04
N ILE A 341 -32.06 -0.44 24.18
CA ILE A 341 -32.72 -1.74 24.00
C ILE A 341 -33.81 -1.95 25.05
N PHE A 342 -33.54 -1.68 26.32
CA PHE A 342 -34.55 -1.85 27.38
C PHE A 342 -35.71 -0.85 27.27
N LEU A 343 -35.45 0.38 26.84
CA LEU A 343 -36.50 1.36 26.53
C LEU A 343 -37.35 0.90 25.34
N LEU A 344 -36.72 0.39 24.27
CA LEU A 344 -37.42 -0.13 23.10
C LEU A 344 -38.33 -1.31 23.46
N ILE A 345 -37.83 -2.25 24.29
CA ILE A 345 -38.64 -3.38 24.81
C ILE A 345 -39.80 -2.86 25.67
N THR A 346 -39.58 -1.81 26.47
CA THR A 346 -40.63 -1.18 27.27
C THR A 346 -41.74 -0.61 26.38
N LEU A 347 -41.40 0.05 25.28
CA LEU A 347 -42.37 0.63 24.36
C LEU A 347 -43.13 -0.45 23.56
N ILE A 348 -42.44 -1.47 23.05
CA ILE A 348 -43.03 -2.51 22.20
C ILE A 348 -43.86 -3.51 23.01
N LYS A 349 -43.30 -4.03 24.11
CA LYS A 349 -43.93 -5.09 24.90
C LYS A 349 -44.73 -4.57 26.11
N ARG A 350 -44.71 -3.25 26.35
CA ARG A 350 -45.33 -2.62 27.53
C ARG A 350 -44.96 -3.32 28.85
N SER A 351 -43.72 -3.76 28.97
CA SER A 351 -43.23 -4.54 30.12
C SER A 351 -42.83 -3.64 31.28
N TYR A 352 -43.50 -3.78 32.42
CA TYR A 352 -43.15 -3.07 33.65
C TYR A 352 -41.74 -3.43 34.17
N ILE A 353 -41.28 -4.67 33.97
CA ILE A 353 -39.95 -5.11 34.41
C ILE A 353 -38.85 -4.40 33.60
N ALA A 354 -39.03 -4.27 32.28
CA ALA A 354 -38.09 -3.54 31.42
C ALA A 354 -38.02 -2.05 31.77
N ALA A 355 -39.14 -1.44 32.18
CA ALA A 355 -39.20 -0.04 32.62
C ALA A 355 -38.38 0.19 33.90
N ILE A 356 -38.50 -0.71 34.90
CA ILE A 356 -37.74 -0.63 36.16
C ILE A 356 -36.24 -0.74 35.89
N ILE A 357 -35.83 -1.70 35.06
CA ILE A 357 -34.41 -1.88 34.68
C ILE A 357 -33.87 -0.64 33.95
N SER A 358 -34.64 -0.06 33.03
CA SER A 358 -34.25 1.16 32.32
C SER A 358 -34.04 2.34 33.28
N CYS A 359 -34.93 2.50 34.26
CA CYS A 359 -34.84 3.56 35.26
C CYS A 359 -33.60 3.41 36.16
N LEU A 360 -33.31 2.19 36.61
CA LEU A 360 -32.10 1.89 37.39
C LEU A 360 -30.83 2.16 36.57
N LEU A 361 -30.81 1.78 35.29
CA LEU A 361 -29.66 2.00 34.41
C LEU A 361 -29.42 3.49 34.17
N LEU A 362 -30.49 4.26 33.95
CA LEU A 362 -30.43 5.71 33.79
C LEU A 362 -29.88 6.37 35.07
N GLY A 363 -30.37 5.97 36.24
CA GLY A 363 -29.86 6.45 37.53
C GLY A 363 -28.38 6.15 37.73
N PHE A 364 -27.92 4.96 37.33
CA PHE A 364 -26.51 4.59 37.39
C PHE A 364 -25.63 5.43 36.46
N ILE A 365 -26.09 5.70 35.24
CA ILE A 365 -25.38 6.58 34.29
C ILE A 365 -25.25 7.99 34.87
N VAL A 366 -26.33 8.56 35.40
CA VAL A 366 -26.33 9.88 36.05
C VAL A 366 -25.36 9.88 37.23
N TYR A 367 -25.43 8.90 38.13
CA TYR A 367 -24.52 8.78 39.26
C TYR A 367 -23.04 8.80 38.85
N ARG A 368 -22.68 8.07 37.78
CA ARG A 368 -21.30 8.07 37.30
C ARG A 368 -20.86 9.40 36.70
N ILE A 369 -21.75 10.12 36.01
CA ILE A 369 -21.42 11.43 35.44
C ILE A 369 -21.09 12.41 36.57
N PHE A 370 -21.87 12.40 37.65
CA PHE A 370 -21.66 13.33 38.78
C PHE A 370 -20.55 12.93 39.75
N SER A 371 -20.18 11.64 39.85
CA SER A 371 -19.15 11.16 40.80
C SER A 371 -17.71 11.32 40.30
N ASN A 372 -17.50 11.78 39.06
CA ASN A 372 -16.17 11.85 38.44
C ASN A 372 -15.49 13.23 38.52
N THR A 373 -16.07 14.19 39.25
CA THR A 373 -15.51 15.54 39.39
C THR A 373 -15.13 15.81 40.85
N TYR A 374 -13.84 16.04 41.13
CA TYR A 374 -13.36 16.40 42.47
C TYR A 374 -12.91 17.85 42.46
N SER A 375 -13.43 18.66 43.39
CA SER A 375 -12.97 20.03 43.54
C SER A 375 -11.72 20.09 44.42
N ILE A 376 -10.69 20.78 43.96
CA ILE A 376 -9.47 21.05 44.72
C ILE A 376 -9.31 22.56 44.92
N LYS A 377 -8.73 22.97 46.05
CA LYS A 377 -8.37 24.39 46.29
C LYS A 377 -6.85 24.51 46.24
N THR A 378 -6.34 25.41 45.39
CA THR A 378 -4.89 25.64 45.29
C THR A 378 -4.37 26.46 46.46
N LEU A 379 -3.12 26.23 46.84
CA LEU A 379 -2.37 27.10 47.73
C LEU A 379 -1.82 28.32 46.96
N PRO A 380 -1.43 29.42 47.64
CA PRO A 380 -0.77 30.54 46.98
C PRO A 380 0.53 30.10 46.30
N ASN A 381 0.81 30.64 45.11
CA ASN A 381 1.97 30.31 44.27
C ASN A 381 2.05 28.82 43.87
N ALA A 382 0.90 28.16 43.70
CA ALA A 382 0.86 26.79 43.21
C ALA A 382 1.37 26.72 41.76
N ARG A 383 2.30 25.79 41.50
CA ARG A 383 2.91 25.61 40.18
C ARG A 383 2.09 24.67 39.33
N VAL A 384 1.85 25.08 38.09
CA VAL A 384 1.24 24.23 37.07
C VAL A 384 2.34 23.72 36.16
N LEU A 385 2.47 22.40 36.07
CA LEU A 385 3.52 21.72 35.31
C LEU A 385 2.97 21.12 34.03
N ILE A 386 3.82 21.01 33.01
CA ILE A 386 3.49 20.34 31.74
C ILE A 386 3.28 18.83 31.97
N GLN A 387 4.12 18.21 32.80
CA GLN A 387 4.07 16.78 33.14
C GLN A 387 3.93 16.55 34.67
N PRO A 388 3.33 15.43 35.12
CA PRO A 388 3.16 15.11 36.54
C PRO A 388 4.45 14.53 37.16
N THR A 389 5.54 15.30 37.10
CA THR A 389 6.86 14.93 37.65
C THR A 389 7.53 16.14 38.31
N HIS A 390 8.40 15.91 39.29
CA HIS A 390 9.04 17.00 40.05
C HIS A 390 10.03 17.82 39.20
N SER A 391 10.53 17.26 38.10
CA SER A 391 11.51 17.89 37.21
C SER A 391 10.90 18.45 35.92
N SER A 392 9.57 18.55 35.85
CA SER A 392 8.88 19.10 34.69
C SER A 392 9.03 20.63 34.64
N THR A 393 9.06 21.17 33.42
CA THR A 393 8.96 22.61 33.16
C THR A 393 7.64 23.17 33.70
N GLU A 394 7.73 24.35 34.33
CA GLU A 394 6.59 25.12 34.83
C GLU A 394 5.88 25.81 33.66
N LEU A 395 4.58 25.56 33.52
CA LEU A 395 3.73 26.18 32.49
C LEU A 395 3.29 27.58 32.92
N PHE A 396 2.87 27.72 34.18
CA PHE A 396 2.58 29.01 34.85
C PHE A 396 2.39 28.80 36.37
N VAL A 397 2.30 29.90 37.11
CA VAL A 397 2.10 29.92 38.57
C VAL A 397 0.77 30.57 38.90
N ILE A 398 0.02 29.94 39.80
CA ILE A 398 -1.25 30.47 40.31
C ILE A 398 -0.95 31.26 41.58
N THR A 399 -0.95 32.58 41.47
CA THR A 399 -0.57 33.48 42.58
C THR A 399 -1.60 33.49 43.72
N ASN A 400 -2.90 33.36 43.39
CA ASN A 400 -3.99 33.46 44.35
C ASN A 400 -4.69 32.10 44.55
N PRO A 401 -5.11 31.72 45.77
CA PRO A 401 -5.88 30.50 46.01
C PRO A 401 -7.17 30.45 45.19
N THR A 402 -7.24 29.52 44.24
CA THR A 402 -8.37 29.34 43.32
C THR A 402 -9.00 27.97 43.53
N LYS A 403 -10.33 27.91 43.49
CA LYS A 403 -11.07 26.65 43.49
C LYS A 403 -11.09 26.12 42.06
N LEU A 404 -10.56 24.91 41.86
CA LEU A 404 -10.45 24.26 40.58
C LEU A 404 -11.17 22.91 40.59
N GLU A 405 -11.56 22.45 39.40
CA GLU A 405 -12.06 21.11 39.19
C GLU A 405 -10.92 20.24 38.68
N ALA A 406 -10.61 19.16 39.42
CA ALA A 406 -9.63 18.18 39.00
C ALA A 406 -10.27 17.22 38.00
N ILE A 407 -9.72 17.21 36.79
CA ILE A 407 -10.18 16.38 35.67
C ILE A 407 -9.61 14.96 35.80
N ASP A 408 -8.40 14.83 36.34
CA ASP A 408 -7.71 13.54 36.50
C ASP A 408 -6.68 13.59 37.64
N LYS A 409 -6.18 12.42 38.05
CA LYS A 409 -5.21 12.26 39.14
C LYS A 409 -4.19 11.18 38.80
N LYS A 410 -2.91 11.56 38.73
CA LYS A 410 -1.79 10.64 38.42
C LYS A 410 -0.56 10.98 39.27
N ASN A 411 0.11 9.97 39.83
CA ASN A 411 1.39 10.10 40.55
C ASN A 411 1.47 11.18 41.63
N GLY A 412 0.35 11.49 42.32
CA GLY A 412 0.33 12.55 43.33
C GLY A 412 0.05 13.95 42.78
N TYR A 413 -0.29 14.08 41.51
CA TYR A 413 -0.68 15.33 40.84
C TYR A 413 -2.16 15.30 40.42
N TYR A 414 -2.74 16.49 40.30
CA TYR A 414 -4.08 16.73 39.78
C TYR A 414 -4.00 17.41 38.40
N LYS A 415 -4.69 16.85 37.41
CA LYS A 415 -4.87 17.49 36.11
C LYS A 415 -5.98 18.52 36.23
N VAL A 416 -5.70 19.76 35.85
CA VAL A 416 -6.65 20.87 35.92
C VAL A 416 -6.67 21.61 34.58
N ASN A 417 -7.81 22.25 34.29
CA ASN A 417 -7.96 23.21 33.21
C ASN A 417 -8.19 24.59 33.81
N ILE A 418 -7.36 25.56 33.42
CA ILE A 418 -7.41 26.95 33.89
C ILE A 418 -7.24 27.83 32.66
N ASP A 419 -8.23 28.68 32.38
CA ASP A 419 -8.22 29.63 31.26
C ASP A 419 -7.77 29.01 29.93
N SER A 420 -8.36 27.86 29.59
CA SER A 420 -8.09 27.06 28.37
C SER A 420 -6.67 26.46 28.29
N LYS A 421 -5.92 26.45 29.41
CA LYS A 421 -4.62 25.76 29.53
C LYS A 421 -4.76 24.55 30.44
N VAL A 422 -4.27 23.41 29.97
CA VAL A 422 -4.32 22.14 30.70
C VAL A 422 -2.95 21.86 31.31
N GLY A 423 -2.89 21.53 32.60
CA GLY A 423 -1.64 21.23 33.28
C GLY A 423 -1.82 20.43 34.57
N TRP A 424 -0.71 20.15 35.24
CA TRP A 424 -0.65 19.31 36.44
C TRP A 424 -0.22 20.12 37.67
N ILE A 425 -1.00 20.01 38.75
CA ILE A 425 -0.67 20.63 40.04
C ILE A 425 -0.31 19.53 41.04
N SER A 426 0.77 19.72 41.79
CA SER A 426 1.17 18.80 42.86
C SER A 426 0.11 18.75 43.95
N ARG A 427 -0.17 17.57 44.52
CA ARG A 427 -1.05 17.46 45.69
C ARG A 427 -0.54 18.33 46.86
N ASN A 428 0.78 18.50 46.98
CA ASN A 428 1.37 19.32 48.04
C ASN A 428 1.02 20.81 47.89
N ASP A 429 0.67 21.25 46.68
CA ASP A 429 0.26 22.61 46.36
C ASP A 429 -1.27 22.78 46.41
N THR A 430 -1.99 21.79 46.97
CA THR A 430 -3.46 21.76 47.03
C THR A 430 -3.99 21.27 48.38
N ASN A 431 -5.12 21.82 48.80
CA ASN A 431 -5.93 21.25 49.87
C ASN A 431 -7.16 20.57 49.28
N LYS A 432 -7.39 19.31 49.67
CA LYS A 432 -8.66 18.61 49.37
C LYS A 432 -9.78 19.20 50.23
N ARG A 433 -10.96 19.34 49.65
CA ARG A 433 -12.19 19.59 50.40
C ARG A 433 -13.19 18.48 50.19
#